data_AF-A0A816KX77-F1
#
_entry.id   AF-A0A816KX77-F1
#
_cell.length_a   1.000
_cell.length_b   1.000
_cell.length_c   1.000
_cell.angle_alpha   90.00
_cell.angle_beta   90.00
_cell.angle_gamma   90.00
#
_symmetry.space_group_name_H-M   'P 1'
#
loop_
_entity.id
_entity.type
_entity.pdbx_description
1 polymer ?
#
loop_
_entity_poly.entity_id
_entity_poly.type
_entity_poly.pdbx_seq_one_letter_code
_entity_poly.pdbx_strand_id
1 'polypeptide(L)'
;MEGVELELERRSKFLNSLIQQKKKAKEQHDLNDEFNVRVRASDMPLVMQNRAFGLSREVLNATPGKADNKRLALSLKKDFDSAYGPAWHCIVGTSFGSYVTHSIGGFIYFQIDKVYVLLFKTAVEPLTNE
;
A
#
# COMPACT_ATOMS: atom_id res chain seq x y z
N MET A 1 44.08 5.99 -17.70
CA MET A 1 43.92 5.09 -16.55
C MET A 1 42.67 5.47 -15.75
N GLU A 2 42.48 6.74 -15.39
CA GLU A 2 41.28 7.26 -14.68
C GLU A 2 39.92 6.93 -15.31
N GLY A 3 39.78 6.97 -16.65
CA GLY A 3 38.48 6.71 -17.30
C GLY A 3 37.96 5.28 -17.11
N VAL A 4 38.86 4.30 -16.99
CA VAL A 4 38.49 2.89 -16.76
C VAL A 4 38.03 2.68 -15.31
N GLU A 5 38.67 3.38 -14.37
CA GLU A 5 38.36 3.31 -12.94
C GLU A 5 37.01 3.96 -12.61
N LEU A 6 36.70 5.11 -13.22
CA LEU A 6 35.39 5.77 -13.10
C LEU A 6 34.25 4.89 -13.65
N GLU A 7 34.47 4.21 -14.77
CA GLU A 7 33.50 3.30 -15.37
C GLU A 7 33.29 2.04 -14.51
N LEU A 8 34.36 1.49 -13.92
CA LEU A 8 34.29 0.39 -12.95
C LEU A 8 33.50 0.79 -11.70
N GLU A 9 33.72 2.00 -11.18
CA GLU A 9 33.00 2.51 -10.01
C GLU A 9 31.49 2.69 -10.31
N ARG A 10 31.14 3.24 -11.49
CA ARG A 10 29.74 3.36 -11.93
C ARG A 10 29.04 2.01 -12.02
N ARG A 11 29.69 1.01 -12.61
CA ARG A 11 29.15 -0.35 -12.72
C ARG A 11 28.99 -1.02 -11.37
N SER A 12 29.96 -0.84 -10.47
CA SER A 12 29.88 -1.33 -9.09
C SER A 12 28.69 -0.73 -8.34
N LYS A 13 28.51 0.60 -8.40
CA LYS A 13 27.36 1.30 -7.78
C LYS A 13 26.02 0.82 -8.35
N PHE A 14 25.94 0.66 -9.67
CA PHE A 14 24.72 0.16 -10.32
C PHE A 14 24.37 -1.27 -9.90
N LEU A 15 25.35 -2.19 -9.90
CA LEU A 15 25.14 -3.57 -9.45
C LEU A 15 24.71 -3.64 -7.99
N ASN A 16 25.34 -2.86 -7.10
CA ASN A 16 24.93 -2.78 -5.70
C ASN A 16 23.50 -2.26 -5.53
N SER A 17 23.10 -1.25 -6.31
CA SER A 17 21.72 -0.75 -6.34
C SER A 17 20.73 -1.87 -6.72
N LEU A 18 21.02 -2.63 -7.79
CA LEU A 18 20.17 -3.75 -8.22
C LEU A 18 20.07 -4.85 -7.16
N ILE A 19 21.18 -5.18 -6.48
CA ILE A 19 21.20 -6.16 -5.39
C ILE A 19 20.31 -5.69 -4.24
N GLN A 20 20.41 -4.41 -3.84
CA GLN A 20 19.58 -3.84 -2.78
C GLN A 20 18.10 -3.80 -3.17
N GLN A 21 17.78 -3.48 -4.42
CA GLN A 21 16.40 -3.55 -4.93
C GLN A 21 15.84 -4.97 -4.86
N LYS A 22 16.62 -5.98 -5.28
CA LYS A 22 16.21 -7.39 -5.23
C LYS A 22 16.03 -7.88 -3.78
N LYS A 23 16.91 -7.45 -2.87
CA LYS A 23 16.79 -7.76 -1.44
C LYS A 23 15.52 -7.16 -0.84
N LYS A 24 15.23 -5.87 -1.08
CA LYS A 24 13.99 -5.21 -0.64
C LYS A 24 12.73 -5.88 -1.20
N ALA A 25 12.74 -6.25 -2.47
CA ALA A 25 11.62 -6.95 -3.09
C ALA A 25 11.38 -8.33 -2.45
N LYS A 26 12.45 -9.06 -2.11
CA LYS A 26 12.36 -10.34 -1.41
C LYS A 26 11.86 -10.18 0.02
N GLU A 27 12.41 -9.23 0.80
CA GLU A 27 11.94 -8.96 2.15
C GLU A 27 10.46 -8.56 2.17
N GLN A 28 10.02 -7.75 1.19
CA GLN A 28 8.60 -7.40 1.05
C GLN A 28 7.75 -8.62 0.67
N HIS A 29 8.24 -9.52 -0.18
CA HIS A 29 7.56 -10.76 -0.50
C HIS A 29 7.40 -11.64 0.74
N ASP A 30 8.47 -11.83 1.51
CA ASP A 30 8.46 -12.64 2.74
C ASP A 30 7.50 -12.04 3.79
N LEU A 31 7.47 -10.70 3.95
CA LEU A 31 6.51 -10.00 4.81
C LEU A 31 5.07 -10.19 4.30
N ASN A 32 4.83 -10.04 3.00
CA ASN A 32 3.49 -10.22 2.44
C ASN A 32 2.96 -11.64 2.65
N ASP A 33 3.84 -12.65 2.54
CA ASP A 33 3.52 -14.05 2.83
C ASP A 33 3.18 -14.25 4.31
N GLU A 34 3.95 -13.64 5.24
CA GLU A 34 3.65 -13.66 6.67
C GLU A 34 2.28 -13.03 6.99
N PHE A 35 1.93 -11.95 6.28
CA PHE A 35 0.63 -11.28 6.45
C PHE A 35 -0.52 -11.93 5.68
N ASN A 36 -0.26 -12.97 4.87
CA ASN A 36 -1.20 -13.52 3.88
C ASN A 36 -1.85 -12.41 3.02
N VAL A 37 -1.04 -11.43 2.62
CA VAL A 37 -1.44 -10.28 1.83
C VAL A 37 -1.04 -10.51 0.38
N ARG A 38 -1.98 -10.34 -0.54
CA ARG A 38 -1.70 -10.30 -1.98
C ARG A 38 -2.03 -8.92 -2.54
N VAL A 39 -1.00 -8.16 -2.86
CA VAL A 39 -1.13 -6.87 -3.57
C VAL A 39 -1.50 -7.14 -5.02
N ARG A 40 -2.59 -6.55 -5.48
CA ARG A 40 -3.10 -6.67 -6.85
C ARG A 40 -2.68 -5.48 -7.72
N ALA A 41 -2.70 -4.28 -7.14
CA ALA A 41 -2.21 -3.06 -7.77
C ALA A 41 -1.92 -2.00 -6.69
N SER A 42 -0.89 -1.17 -6.89
CA SER A 42 -0.60 -0.07 -5.99
C SER A 42 0.33 0.95 -6.63
N ASP A 43 0.15 2.23 -6.31
CA ASP A 43 1.12 3.29 -6.60
C ASP A 43 1.66 3.95 -5.32
N MET A 44 1.13 3.61 -4.13
CA MET A 44 1.57 4.18 -2.86
C MET A 44 2.90 3.56 -2.35
N PRO A 45 3.73 4.32 -1.61
CA PRO A 45 4.98 3.82 -1.05
C PRO A 45 4.81 2.62 -0.12
N LEU A 46 5.80 1.72 -0.08
CA LEU A 46 5.78 0.49 0.75
C LEU A 46 5.46 0.74 2.22
N VAL A 47 5.94 1.86 2.79
CA VAL A 47 5.65 2.23 4.18
C VAL A 47 4.16 2.41 4.41
N MET A 48 3.44 2.99 3.45
CA MET A 48 1.98 3.16 3.52
C MET A 48 1.25 1.83 3.30
N GLN A 49 1.76 0.99 2.38
CA GLN A 49 1.21 -0.36 2.17
C GLN A 49 1.28 -1.20 3.46
N ASN A 50 2.45 -1.21 4.11
CA ASN A 50 2.66 -1.95 5.36
C ASN A 50 1.73 -1.45 6.48
N ARG A 51 1.47 -0.14 6.55
CA ARG A 51 0.47 0.41 7.48
C ARG A 51 -0.94 -0.09 7.17
N ALA A 52 -1.36 -0.09 5.90
CA ALA A 52 -2.66 -0.63 5.49
C ALA A 52 -2.80 -2.12 5.85
N PHE A 53 -1.74 -2.92 5.66
CA PHE A 53 -1.74 -4.34 5.99
C PHE A 53 -1.84 -4.57 7.50
N GLY A 54 -1.05 -3.86 8.29
CA GLY A 54 -1.06 -3.95 9.75
C GLY A 54 -2.44 -3.64 10.34
N LEU A 55 -3.04 -2.51 9.94
CA LEU A 55 -4.38 -2.12 10.38
C LEU A 55 -5.45 -3.12 9.96
N SER A 56 -5.35 -3.64 8.73
CA SER A 56 -6.30 -4.63 8.24
C SER A 56 -6.26 -5.92 9.05
N ARG A 57 -5.06 -6.39 9.40
CA ARG A 57 -4.87 -7.58 10.22
C ARG A 57 -5.38 -7.39 11.64
N GLU A 58 -5.10 -6.25 12.26
CA GLU A 58 -5.59 -5.95 13.61
C GLU A 58 -7.13 -6.05 13.66
N VAL A 59 -7.82 -5.44 12.70
CA VAL A 59 -9.29 -5.44 12.65
C VAL A 59 -9.84 -6.84 12.33
N LEU A 60 -9.21 -7.57 11.40
CA LEU A 60 -9.64 -8.93 11.03
C LEU A 60 -9.42 -9.94 12.17
N ASN A 61 -8.31 -9.83 12.90
CA ASN A 61 -8.01 -10.70 14.05
C ASN A 61 -8.93 -10.43 15.24
N ALA A 62 -9.41 -9.19 15.41
CA ALA A 62 -10.33 -8.82 16.49
C ALA A 62 -11.73 -9.44 16.34
N THR A 63 -12.10 -9.94 15.15
CA THR A 63 -13.43 -10.53 14.89
C THR A 63 -13.32 -11.89 14.19
N PRO A 64 -12.86 -12.95 14.89
CA PRO A 64 -12.68 -14.27 14.28
C PRO A 64 -14.01 -14.83 13.74
N GLY A 65 -14.00 -15.35 12.50
CA GLY A 65 -15.14 -16.07 11.90
C GLY A 65 -16.14 -15.22 11.12
N LYS A 66 -16.15 -13.88 11.27
CA LYS A 66 -16.93 -12.99 10.40
C LYS A 66 -16.18 -11.68 10.17
N ALA A 67 -15.71 -11.48 8.95
CA ALA A 67 -15.07 -10.23 8.55
C ALA A 67 -16.09 -9.07 8.67
N ASP A 68 -15.82 -8.14 9.60
CA ASP A 68 -16.57 -6.90 9.70
C ASP A 68 -16.02 -5.90 8.66
N ASN A 69 -16.46 -6.08 7.42
CA ASN A 69 -16.03 -5.26 6.29
C ASN A 69 -16.28 -3.76 6.54
N LYS A 70 -17.38 -3.42 7.23
CA LYS A 70 -17.73 -2.04 7.54
C LYS A 70 -16.73 -1.43 8.52
N ARG A 71 -16.40 -2.16 9.60
CA ARG A 71 -15.40 -1.71 10.58
C ARG A 71 -14.02 -1.59 9.93
N LEU A 72 -13.62 -2.55 9.09
CA LEU A 72 -12.35 -2.49 8.39
C LEU A 72 -12.26 -1.26 7.47
N ALA A 73 -13.28 -1.02 6.64
CA ALA A 73 -13.32 0.14 5.76
C ALA A 73 -13.26 1.47 6.54
N LEU A 74 -14.01 1.55 7.66
CA LEU A 74 -14.03 2.72 8.52
C LEU A 74 -12.67 2.98 9.18
N SER A 75 -12.03 1.94 9.72
CA SER A 75 -10.72 2.05 10.38
C SER A 75 -9.65 2.53 9.42
N LEU A 76 -9.56 1.93 8.23
CA LEU A 76 -8.58 2.32 7.21
C LEU A 76 -8.79 3.76 6.75
N LYS A 77 -10.03 4.14 6.40
CA LYS A 77 -10.34 5.51 5.99
C LYS A 77 -9.95 6.53 7.08
N LYS A 78 -10.38 6.30 8.33
CA LYS A 78 -10.10 7.22 9.44
C LYS A 78 -8.61 7.38 9.70
N ASP A 79 -7.88 6.28 9.76
CA ASP A 79 -6.44 6.32 10.01
C ASP A 79 -5.70 7.05 8.89
N PHE A 80 -6.02 6.76 7.63
CA PHE A 80 -5.35 7.40 6.49
C PHE A 80 -5.74 8.87 6.30
N ASP A 81 -7.01 9.24 6.55
CA ASP A 81 -7.42 10.65 6.61
C ASP A 81 -6.61 11.41 7.67
N SER A 82 -6.41 10.80 8.85
CA SER A 82 -5.65 11.40 9.95
C SER A 82 -4.15 11.47 9.67
N ALA A 83 -3.58 10.43 9.06
CA ALA A 83 -2.13 10.31 8.86
C ALA A 83 -1.63 11.02 7.60
N TYR A 84 -2.44 11.09 6.55
CA TYR A 84 -2.04 11.52 5.21
C TYR A 84 -2.93 12.61 4.61
N GLY A 85 -3.86 13.15 5.42
CA GLY A 85 -4.81 14.18 5.04
C GLY A 85 -5.97 13.65 4.19
N PRO A 86 -7.17 14.24 4.33
CA PRO A 86 -8.34 13.84 3.56
C PRO A 86 -8.20 14.15 2.05
N ALA A 87 -9.02 13.55 1.17
CA ALA A 87 -10.06 12.57 1.46
C ALA A 87 -9.69 11.17 0.95
N TRP A 88 -9.63 10.22 1.86
CA TRP A 88 -9.45 8.79 1.58
C TRP A 88 -10.78 8.07 1.46
N HIS A 89 -10.82 7.06 0.60
CA HIS A 89 -11.98 6.18 0.39
C HIS A 89 -11.53 4.75 0.55
N CYS A 90 -12.35 3.93 1.20
CA CYS A 90 -12.05 2.52 1.40
C CYS A 90 -13.26 1.66 1.05
N ILE A 91 -13.07 0.68 0.18
CA ILE A 91 -14.06 -0.33 -0.19
C ILE A 91 -13.53 -1.69 0.25
N VAL A 92 -14.38 -2.46 0.92
CA VAL A 92 -14.04 -3.77 1.47
C VAL A 92 -15.15 -4.75 1.12
N GLY A 93 -14.79 -5.90 0.55
CA GLY A 93 -15.76 -6.92 0.18
C GLY A 93 -15.11 -8.21 -0.30
N THR A 94 -15.92 -9.25 -0.48
CA THR A 94 -15.47 -10.53 -1.07
C THR A 94 -15.53 -10.52 -2.60
N SER A 95 -16.29 -9.58 -3.18
CA SER A 95 -16.36 -9.32 -4.62
C SER A 95 -16.87 -7.90 -4.86
N PHE A 96 -16.21 -7.16 -5.74
CA PHE A 96 -16.64 -5.85 -6.24
C PHE A 96 -15.92 -5.52 -7.55
N GLY A 97 -16.53 -4.66 -8.38
CA GLY A 97 -15.85 -3.98 -9.48
C GLY A 97 -15.64 -2.51 -9.13
N SER A 98 -14.57 -1.90 -9.63
CA SER A 98 -14.25 -0.50 -9.40
C SER A 98 -13.63 0.14 -10.63
N TYR A 99 -14.06 1.36 -10.96
CA TYR A 99 -13.41 2.23 -11.95
C TYR A 99 -13.31 3.62 -11.35
N VAL A 100 -12.14 3.97 -10.80
CA VAL A 100 -11.96 5.16 -9.97
C VAL A 100 -10.78 5.99 -10.45
N THR A 101 -10.96 7.31 -10.39
CA THR A 101 -9.86 8.28 -10.50
C THR A 101 -9.34 8.55 -9.10
N HIS A 102 -8.03 8.50 -8.92
CA HIS A 102 -7.35 8.69 -7.64
C HIS A 102 -6.13 9.58 -7.80
N SER A 103 -5.70 10.17 -6.69
CA SER A 103 -4.46 10.94 -6.63
C SER A 103 -3.25 10.01 -6.70
N ILE A 104 -2.20 10.44 -7.40
CA ILE A 104 -0.94 9.70 -7.55
C ILE A 104 -0.31 9.43 -6.17
N GLY A 105 0.19 8.22 -5.99
CA GLY A 105 0.86 7.77 -4.76
C GLY A 105 -0.10 7.46 -3.61
N GLY A 106 -1.41 7.46 -3.90
CA GLY A 106 -2.47 7.33 -2.91
C GLY A 106 -3.35 6.11 -3.10
N PHE A 107 -2.95 5.09 -3.88
CA PHE A 107 -3.80 3.97 -4.26
C PHE A 107 -3.18 2.59 -3.93
N ILE A 108 -4.03 1.71 -3.39
CA ILE A 108 -3.71 0.30 -3.20
C ILE A 108 -4.98 -0.56 -3.33
N TYR A 109 -4.84 -1.67 -4.04
CA TYR A 109 -5.79 -2.77 -4.11
C TYR A 109 -5.07 -4.05 -3.69
N PHE A 110 -5.53 -4.65 -2.60
CA PHE A 110 -4.93 -5.87 -2.06
C PHE A 110 -6.00 -6.81 -1.49
N GLN A 111 -5.57 -8.02 -1.17
CA GLN A 111 -6.40 -9.07 -0.61
C GLN A 111 -5.74 -9.66 0.63
N ILE A 112 -6.53 -9.86 1.69
CA ILE A 112 -6.16 -10.67 2.86
C ILE A 112 -7.18 -11.79 2.98
N ASP A 113 -6.72 -13.04 2.98
CA ASP A 113 -7.57 -14.23 2.96
C ASP A 113 -8.59 -14.20 1.80
N LYS A 114 -9.88 -14.00 2.09
CA LYS A 114 -10.99 -13.91 1.13
C LYS A 114 -11.55 -12.49 0.99
N VAL A 115 -10.98 -11.52 1.68
CA VAL A 115 -11.44 -10.13 1.71
C VAL A 115 -10.53 -9.29 0.83
N TYR A 116 -11.15 -8.53 -0.06
CA TYR A 116 -10.50 -7.56 -0.91
C TYR A 116 -10.66 -6.16 -0.31
N VAL A 117 -9.59 -5.37 -0.36
CA VAL A 117 -9.53 -4.00 0.15
C VAL A 117 -9.02 -3.10 -0.97
N LEU A 118 -9.81 -2.08 -1.30
CA LEU A 118 -9.44 -1.00 -2.20
C LEU A 118 -9.41 0.31 -1.39
N LEU A 119 -8.23 0.90 -1.24
CA LEU A 119 -8.01 2.13 -0.49
C LEU A 119 -7.37 3.16 -1.41
N PHE A 120 -8.01 4.32 -1.59
CA PHE A 120 -7.50 5.36 -2.47
C PHE A 120 -7.77 6.78 -1.97
N LYS A 121 -6.86 7.71 -2.28
CA LYS A 121 -7.02 9.15 -2.04
C LYS A 121 -7.62 9.84 -3.26
N THR A 122 -8.51 10.80 -3.04
CA THR A 122 -9.01 11.72 -4.08
C THR A 122 -8.55 13.14 -3.82
N ALA A 123 -8.41 13.93 -4.88
CA ALA A 123 -8.29 15.38 -4.75
C ALA A 123 -9.64 15.95 -4.27
N VAL A 124 -9.60 16.75 -3.21
CA VAL A 124 -10.75 17.51 -2.71
C VAL A 124 -10.32 18.96 -2.57
N GLU A 125 -11.07 19.87 -3.19
CA GLU A 125 -10.90 21.30 -2.97
C GLU A 125 -11.75 21.68 -1.75
N PRO A 126 -11.16 22.27 -0.70
CA PRO A 126 -11.93 22.80 0.41
C PRO A 126 -12.86 23.90 -0.10
N LEU A 127 -14.16 23.79 0.18
CA LEU A 127 -15.07 24.91 -0.02
C LEU A 127 -14.70 26.00 1.01
N THR A 128 -14.01 27.04 0.56
CA THR A 128 -13.84 28.26 1.36
C THR A 128 -15.16 29.02 1.30
N ASN A 129 -15.90 29.04 2.40
CA ASN A 129 -17.03 29.95 2.54
C ASN A 129 -16.46 31.36 2.70
N GLU A 130 -16.61 32.19 1.66
CA GLU A 130 -16.43 33.65 1.74
C GLU A 130 -17.51 34.29 2.62
#